data_AF-A0A7X6XTC6-F1
#
_entry.id   AF-A0A7X6XTC6-F1
#
_cell.length_a   1.000
_cell.length_b   1.000
_cell.length_c   1.000
_cell.angle_alpha   90.00
_cell.angle_beta   90.00
_cell.angle_gamma   90.00
#
_symmetry.space_group_name_H-M   'P 1'
#
loop_
_entity.id
_entity.type
_entity.pdbx_description
1 polymer ?
#
loop_
_entity_poly.entity_id
_entity_poly.type
_entity_poly.pdbx_seq_one_letter_code
_entity_poly.pdbx_strand_id
1 'polypeptide(L)'
;YSASDHVKSIVEHSDDRIIEHVVVNVENIPSKLLLRYHEEGSICVSCDENAIRKMGYRVVTAELINPSDYVRHSPKKLADTVINILNES
;
A
#
# COMPACT_ATOMS: atom_id res chain seq x y z
N TYR A 1 -9.34 -5.28 7.28
CA TYR A 1 -8.49 -5.26 6.08
C TYR A 1 -7.41 -4.20 6.22
N SER A 2 -6.35 -4.56 6.94
CA SER A 2 -5.05 -3.90 6.89
C SER A 2 -4.29 -4.30 5.61
N ALA A 3 -3.10 -3.75 5.38
CA ALA A 3 -2.27 -4.15 4.26
C ALA A 3 -1.89 -5.64 4.34
N SER A 4 -1.57 -6.16 5.52
CA SER A 4 -1.29 -7.59 5.70
C SER A 4 -2.50 -8.50 5.44
N ASP A 5 -3.73 -8.07 5.78
CA ASP A 5 -4.95 -8.81 5.45
C ASP A 5 -5.11 -9.00 3.92
N HIS A 6 -4.74 -7.98 3.13
CA HIS A 6 -4.77 -8.06 1.66
C HIS A 6 -3.71 -9.04 1.14
N VAL A 7 -2.48 -8.95 1.64
CA VAL A 7 -1.40 -9.88 1.27
C VAL A 7 -1.82 -11.31 1.59
N LYS A 8 -2.31 -11.55 2.80
CA LYS A 8 -2.79 -12.86 3.25
C LYS A 8 -3.89 -13.39 2.33
N SER A 9 -4.87 -12.56 1.99
CA SER A 9 -5.98 -12.97 1.13
C SER A 9 -5.52 -13.34 -0.27
N ILE A 10 -4.57 -12.61 -0.86
CA ILE A 10 -4.01 -12.94 -2.19
C ILE A 10 -3.28 -14.29 -2.14
N VAL A 11 -2.46 -14.49 -1.11
CA VAL A 11 -1.66 -15.72 -0.93
C VAL A 11 -2.54 -16.93 -0.67
N GLU A 12 -3.60 -16.80 0.14
CA GLU A 12 -4.57 -17.87 0.38
C GLU A 12 -5.28 -18.37 -0.88
N HIS A 13 -5.37 -17.53 -1.92
CA HIS A 13 -5.94 -17.89 -3.21
C HIS A 13 -4.88 -18.22 -4.28
N SER A 14 -3.61 -18.36 -3.90
CA SER A 14 -2.46 -18.51 -4.81
C SER A 14 -1.31 -19.33 -4.19
N ASP A 15 -0.08 -19.19 -4.71
CA ASP A 15 1.18 -19.74 -4.15
C ASP A 15 1.87 -18.68 -3.26
N ASP A 16 2.50 -19.13 -2.17
CA ASP A 16 3.21 -18.26 -1.21
C ASP A 16 4.29 -17.36 -1.85
N ARG A 17 4.81 -17.74 -3.03
CA ARG A 17 5.85 -17.00 -3.78
C ARG A 17 5.31 -16.02 -4.82
N ILE A 18 3.98 -15.86 -4.93
CA ILE A 18 3.36 -14.95 -5.91
C ILE A 18 3.71 -13.48 -5.66
N ILE A 19 4.05 -13.13 -4.41
CA ILE A 19 4.46 -11.79 -3.99
C ILE A 19 5.91 -11.86 -3.51
N GLU A 20 6.74 -10.95 -4.02
CA GLU A 20 8.08 -10.71 -3.49
C GLU A 20 8.13 -9.39 -2.70
N HIS A 21 7.56 -8.33 -3.28
CA HIS A 21 7.53 -6.98 -2.74
C HIS A 21 6.08 -6.51 -2.53
N VAL A 22 5.84 -5.82 -1.42
CA VAL A 22 4.59 -5.15 -1.10
C VAL A 22 4.86 -3.67 -0.93
N VAL A 23 4.29 -2.85 -1.82
CA VAL A 23 4.41 -1.40 -1.74
C VAL A 23 3.24 -0.84 -0.93
N VAL A 24 3.52 -0.04 0.09
CA VAL A 24 2.51 0.56 0.96
C VAL A 24 2.68 2.08 1.07
N ASN A 25 1.57 2.80 1.11
CA ASN A 25 1.57 4.24 1.25
C ASN A 25 1.67 4.67 2.73
N VAL A 26 2.69 5.45 3.08
CA VAL A 26 2.87 5.99 4.45
C VAL A 26 2.57 7.48 4.57
N GLU A 27 2.12 8.11 3.47
CA GLU A 27 1.81 9.54 3.45
C GLU A 27 0.57 9.85 4.32
N ASN A 28 0.67 10.89 5.14
CA ASN A 28 -0.42 11.35 6.00
C ASN A 28 -1.57 11.91 5.15
N ILE A 29 -2.76 11.32 5.27
CA ILE A 29 -3.96 11.79 4.59
C ILE A 29 -4.65 12.86 5.44
N PRO A 30 -4.99 14.04 4.89
CA PRO A 30 -5.76 15.05 5.59
C PRO A 30 -7.07 14.49 6.18
N SER A 31 -7.35 14.79 7.45
CA SER A 31 -8.52 14.27 8.17
C SER A 31 -9.85 14.56 7.48
N LYS A 32 -9.96 15.69 6.77
CA LYS A 32 -11.13 16.06 5.98
C LYS A 32 -11.41 15.05 4.86
N LEU A 33 -10.36 14.56 4.19
CA LEU A 33 -10.49 13.53 3.16
C LEU A 33 -10.85 12.18 3.79
N LEU A 34 -10.21 11.82 4.91
CA LEU A 34 -10.55 10.58 5.63
C LEU A 34 -12.01 10.52 6.04
N LEU A 35 -12.57 11.63 6.56
CA LEU A 35 -13.97 11.72 6.94
C LEU A 35 -14.89 11.52 5.74
N ARG A 36 -14.59 12.18 4.61
CA ARG A 36 -15.35 12.02 3.37
C ARG A 36 -15.36 10.56 2.90
N TYR A 37 -14.20 9.89 2.86
CA TYR A 37 -14.14 8.48 2.49
C TYR A 37 -14.95 7.61 3.46
N HIS A 38 -14.89 7.90 4.76
CA HIS A 38 -15.68 7.19 5.77
C HIS A 38 -17.19 7.35 5.56
N GLU A 39 -17.67 8.56 5.23
CA GLU A 39 -19.07 8.82 4.86
C GLU A 39 -19.48 8.07 3.57
N GLU A 40 -18.55 7.89 2.63
CA GLU A 40 -18.72 7.08 1.42
C GLU A 40 -18.58 5.56 1.69
N GLY A 41 -18.43 5.14 2.96
CA GLY A 41 -18.32 3.74 3.37
C GLY A 41 -16.93 3.12 3.14
N SER A 42 -15.92 3.94 2.88
CA SER A 42 -14.54 3.54 2.62
C SER A 42 -13.61 3.96 3.75
N ILE A 43 -12.68 3.09 4.12
CA ILE A 43 -11.72 3.35 5.20
C ILE A 43 -10.31 3.22 4.62
N CYS A 44 -9.40 4.09 5.06
CA CYS A 44 -7.99 3.96 4.68
C CYS A 44 -7.42 2.63 5.17
N VAL A 45 -6.67 1.96 4.31
CA VAL A 45 -5.96 0.73 4.67
C VAL A 45 -4.82 1.08 5.62
N SER A 46 -4.79 0.43 6.78
CA SER A 46 -3.70 0.58 7.76
C SER A 46 -2.43 -0.07 7.24
N CYS A 47 -1.30 0.64 7.32
CA CYS A 47 0.02 0.12 6.98
C CYS A 47 0.65 -0.59 8.18
N ASP A 48 0.48 -1.90 8.26
CA ASP A 48 1.03 -2.78 9.28
C ASP A 48 2.27 -3.54 8.75
N GLU A 49 3.29 -2.79 8.33
CA GLU A 49 4.50 -3.31 7.67
C GLU A 49 5.17 -4.48 8.42
N ASN A 50 5.18 -4.45 9.75
CA ASN A 50 5.78 -5.49 10.58
C ASN A 50 5.05 -6.84 10.43
N ALA A 51 3.74 -6.82 10.22
CA ALA A 51 2.98 -8.05 9.96
C ALA A 51 3.37 -8.65 8.60
N ILE A 52 3.47 -7.81 7.56
CA ILE A 52 3.87 -8.23 6.22
C ILE A 52 5.31 -8.78 6.21
N ARG A 53 6.24 -8.11 6.90
CA ARG A 53 7.63 -8.60 7.04
C ARG A 53 7.71 -9.94 7.75
N LYS A 54 6.89 -10.16 8.78
CA LYS A 54 6.80 -11.46 9.50
C LYS A 54 6.23 -12.58 8.63
N MET A 55 5.44 -12.26 7.60
CA MET A 55 4.95 -13.22 6.60
C MET A 55 6.04 -13.60 5.58
N GLY A 56 7.21 -12.96 5.60
CA GLY A 56 8.34 -13.27 4.71
C GLY A 56 8.45 -12.37 3.48
N TYR A 57 7.59 -11.36 3.34
CA TYR A 57 7.58 -10.46 2.18
C TYR A 57 8.41 -9.20 2.42
N ARG A 58 8.99 -8.66 1.34
CA ARG A 58 9.72 -7.39 1.38
C ARG A 58 8.72 -6.24 1.34
N VAL A 59 8.84 -5.30 2.28
CA VAL A 59 7.96 -4.12 2.33
C VAL A 59 8.71 -2.89 1.86
N VAL A 60 8.10 -2.18 0.92
CA VAL A 60 8.56 -0.90 0.40
C VAL A 60 7.55 0.17 0.80
N THR A 61 7.99 1.13 1.61
CA THR A 61 7.17 2.27 2.02
C THR A 61 7.43 3.45 1.10
N ALA A 62 6.39 4.09 0.60
CA ALA A 62 6.53 5.28 -0.21
C ALA A 62 5.41 6.29 0.06
N GLU A 63 5.68 7.56 -0.22
CA GLU A 63 4.64 8.57 -0.33
C GLU A 63 4.05 8.46 -1.74
N LEU A 64 2.82 7.98 -1.84
CA LEU A 64 2.25 7.63 -3.13
C LEU A 64 1.07 8.51 -3.51
N ILE A 65 0.63 9.46 -2.69
CA ILE A 65 -0.61 10.19 -2.96
C ILE A 65 -0.35 11.34 -3.94
N ASN A 66 -1.33 11.57 -4.82
CA ASN A 66 -1.39 12.74 -5.68
C ASN A 66 -1.97 13.94 -4.90
N PRO A 67 -1.38 15.16 -4.97
CA PRO A 67 -1.90 16.34 -4.28
C PRO A 67 -3.21 16.93 -4.86
N SER A 68 -4.22 16.09 -5.13
CA SER A 68 -5.55 16.52 -5.60
C SER A 68 -6.67 16.22 -4.59
N ASP A 69 -7.91 16.56 -4.92
CA ASP A 69 -9.10 16.45 -4.04
C ASP A 69 -9.52 15.01 -3.68
N TYR A 70 -8.84 13.99 -4.22
CA TYR A 70 -9.10 12.58 -3.95
C TYR A 70 -7.82 11.85 -3.56
N VAL A 71 -7.93 10.90 -2.64
CA VAL A 71 -6.83 10.00 -2.28
C VAL A 71 -6.68 8.97 -3.40
N ARG A 72 -5.77 9.25 -4.32
CA ARG A 72 -5.36 8.34 -5.40
C ARG A 72 -3.85 8.27 -5.44
N HIS A 73 -3.33 7.11 -5.84
CA HIS A 73 -1.91 7.01 -6.10
C HIS A 73 -1.49 7.90 -7.28
N SER A 74 -0.40 8.62 -7.13
CA SER A 74 0.28 9.35 -8.18
C SER A 74 0.96 8.35 -9.11
N PRO A 75 0.59 8.29 -10.40
CA PRO A 75 1.20 7.36 -11.35
C PRO A 75 2.72 7.55 -11.43
N LYS A 76 3.19 8.80 -11.33
CA LYS A 76 4.62 9.13 -11.36
C LYS A 76 5.35 8.56 -10.14
N LYS A 77 4.88 8.87 -8.92
CA LYS A 77 5.52 8.39 -7.69
C LYS A 77 5.53 6.86 -7.62
N LEU A 78 4.44 6.22 -8.06
CA LEU A 78 4.35 4.76 -8.13
C LEU A 78 5.33 4.17 -9.13
N ALA A 79 5.42 4.72 -10.34
CA ALA A 79 6.37 4.28 -11.35
C ALA A 79 7.83 4.43 -10.88
N ASP A 80 8.17 5.59 -10.31
CA ASP A 80 9.50 5.85 -9.76
C ASP A 80 9.85 4.83 -8.65
N THR A 81 8.88 4.50 -7.77
CA THR A 81 9.04 3.47 -6.73
C THR A 81 9.32 2.09 -7.33
N VAL A 82 8.55 1.67 -8.34
CA VAL A 82 8.74 0.37 -8.99
C VAL A 82 10.10 0.28 -9.70
N ILE A 83 10.52 1.34 -10.38
CA ILE A 83 11.83 1.40 -11.05
C ILE A 83 12.97 1.28 -10.02
N ASN A 84 12.86 1.93 -8.87
CA ASN A 84 13.87 1.83 -7.82
C ASN A 84 14.00 0.41 -7.29
N ILE A 85 12.89 -0.30 -7.06
CA ILE A 85 12.90 -1.72 -6.64
C ILE A 85 13.67 -2.57 -7.67
N LEU A 86 13.44 -2.37 -8.95
CA LEU A 86 14.12 -3.12 -10.02
C LEU A 86 15.63 -2.84 -10.08
N ASN A 87 16.06 -1.63 -9.74
CA ASN A 87 17.48 -1.24 -9.76
C ASN A 87 18.26 -1.68 -8.51
N GLU A 88 17.58 -1.99 -7.41
CA GLU A 88 18.18 -2.46 -6.15
C GLU A 88 18.24 -4.00 -6.03
N SER A 89 17.73 -4.71 -7.05
CA SER A 89 17.62 -6.17 -7.10
C SER A 89 18.81 -6.88 -7.74
#